data_AF-A0A099RSX3-F1
#
_entry.id   AF-A0A099RSX3-F1
#
_cell.length_a   1.000
_cell.length_b   1.000
_cell.length_c   1.000
_cell.angle_alpha   90.00
_cell.angle_beta   90.00
_cell.angle_gamma   90.00
#
_symmetry.space_group_name_H-M   'P 1'
#
loop_
_entity.id
_entity.type
_entity.pdbx_description
1 polymer ?
#
loop_
_entity_poly.entity_id
_entity_poly.type
_entity_poly.pdbx_seq_one_letter_code
_entity_poly.pdbx_strand_id
1 'polypeptide(L)'
;MNNEKFIRRWEKTRQKSEEIYIFTNGLVMGTGMCMGAIINKLIIHKNSFDFYMYFENFIAGFIGGIIPAIISWSKNEKRYNELINNNLKKQ
;
A
#
# COMPACT_ATOMS: atom_id res chain seq x y z
N MET A 1 -16.65 -8.54 -7.42
CA MET A 1 -16.43 -7.08 -7.30
C MET A 1 -16.93 -6.43 -8.59
N ASN A 2 -17.85 -5.47 -8.53
CA ASN A 2 -18.37 -4.81 -9.74
C ASN A 2 -17.22 -4.07 -10.47
N ASN A 3 -17.01 -4.38 -11.76
CA ASN A 3 -15.94 -3.80 -12.58
C ASN A 3 -16.04 -2.27 -12.69
N GLU A 4 -17.26 -1.70 -12.70
CA GLU A 4 -17.46 -0.24 -12.71
C GLU A 4 -16.93 0.42 -11.43
N LYS A 5 -17.17 -0.21 -10.27
CA LYS A 5 -16.65 0.28 -8.99
C LYS A 5 -15.12 0.23 -8.95
N PHE A 6 -14.51 -0.79 -9.57
CA PHE A 6 -13.06 -0.87 -9.72
C PHE A 6 -12.53 0.27 -10.59
N ILE A 7 -13.05 0.41 -11.82
CA ILE A 7 -12.63 1.45 -12.79
C ILE A 7 -12.67 2.83 -12.13
N ARG A 8 -13.81 3.21 -11.54
CA ARG A 8 -13.99 4.52 -10.90
C ARG A 8 -13.02 4.79 -9.76
N ARG A 9 -12.69 3.76 -8.97
CA ARG A 9 -11.74 3.90 -7.85
C ARG A 9 -10.31 3.95 -8.35
N TRP A 10 -9.95 3.04 -9.26
CA TRP A 10 -8.61 2.96 -9.81
C TRP A 10 -8.23 4.21 -10.58
N GLU A 11 -9.15 4.77 -11.38
CA GLU A 11 -8.94 6.01 -12.12
C GLU A 11 -8.60 7.19 -11.21
N LYS A 12 -9.30 7.34 -10.08
CA LYS A 12 -8.96 8.36 -9.06
C LYS A 12 -7.59 8.13 -8.43
N THR A 13 -7.22 6.87 -8.20
CA THR A 13 -5.90 6.52 -7.66
C THR A 13 -4.80 6.81 -8.69
N ARG A 14 -5.03 6.46 -9.96
CA ARG A 14 -4.11 6.65 -11.08
C ARG A 14 -3.75 8.12 -11.31
N GLN A 15 -4.72 9.01 -11.14
CA GLN A 15 -4.51 10.46 -11.23
C GLN A 15 -3.48 11.00 -10.23
N LYS A 16 -3.24 10.30 -9.11
CA LYS A 16 -2.25 10.70 -8.11
C LYS A 16 -0.83 10.24 -8.43
N SER A 17 -0.59 9.56 -9.55
CA SER A 17 0.68 8.92 -9.95
C SER A 17 1.06 7.65 -9.18
N GLU A 18 1.89 6.84 -9.83
CA GLU A 18 2.44 5.57 -9.32
C GLU A 18 3.27 5.78 -8.05
N GLU A 19 4.14 6.78 -8.06
CA GLU A 19 5.06 7.10 -6.98
C GLU A 19 4.31 7.41 -5.68
N ILE A 20 3.27 8.25 -5.74
CA ILE A 20 2.46 8.60 -4.57
C ILE A 20 1.73 7.36 -4.04
N TYR A 21 1.20 6.51 -4.93
CA TYR A 21 0.54 5.27 -4.52
C TYR A 21 1.51 4.34 -3.78
N ILE A 22 2.68 4.08 -4.36
CA ILE A 22 3.71 3.21 -3.76
C ILE A 22 4.18 3.79 -2.42
N PHE A 23 4.51 5.08 -2.40
CA PHE A 23 5.00 5.77 -1.21
C PHE A 23 3.95 5.74 -0.08
N THR A 24 2.67 5.98 -0.39
CA THR A 24 1.59 5.94 0.60
C THR A 24 1.43 4.53 1.18
N ASN A 25 1.49 3.49 0.35
CA ASN A 25 1.41 2.10 0.84
C ASN A 25 2.61 1.74 1.72
N GLY A 26 3.81 2.17 1.35
CA GLY A 26 5.00 2.05 2.18
C GLY A 26 4.78 2.72 3.54
N LEU A 27 4.34 3.98 3.57
CA LEU A 27 4.08 4.70 4.81
C LEU A 27 3.04 4.02 5.70
N VAL A 28 1.94 3.51 5.12
CA VAL A 28 0.89 2.83 5.87
C VAL A 28 1.42 1.53 6.50
N MET A 29 2.19 0.74 5.75
CA MET A 29 2.80 -0.49 6.28
C MET A 29 3.88 -0.21 7.32
N GLY A 30 4.76 0.76 7.06
CA GLY A 30 5.82 1.15 8.00
C GLY A 30 5.26 1.68 9.31
N THR A 31 4.26 2.57 9.26
CA THR A 31 3.60 3.09 10.46
C THR A 31 2.85 1.99 11.21
N GLY A 32 2.12 1.11 10.52
CA GLY A 32 1.45 -0.04 11.12
C GLY A 32 2.41 -0.98 11.85
N MET A 33 3.54 -1.32 11.24
CA MET A 33 4.55 -2.19 11.83
C MET A 33 5.24 -1.56 13.04
N CYS A 34 5.58 -0.27 12.94
CA CYS A 34 6.15 0.50 14.05
C CYS A 34 5.18 0.60 15.23
N MET A 35 3.92 0.97 15.00
CA MET A 35 2.89 1.03 16.04
C MET A 35 2.65 -0.34 16.68
N GLY A 36 2.58 -1.41 15.87
CA GLY A 36 2.44 -2.78 16.38
C GLY A 36 3.60 -3.17 17.30
N ALA A 37 4.84 -2.84 16.92
CA ALA A 37 6.02 -3.09 17.74
C ALA A 37 6.01 -2.29 19.05
N ILE A 38 5.62 -1.01 19.01
CA ILE A 38 5.49 -0.14 20.19
C ILE A 38 4.44 -0.72 21.16
N ILE A 39 3.25 -1.05 20.66
CA ILE A 39 2.17 -1.66 21.46
C ILE A 39 2.67 -2.96 22.10
N ASN A 40 3.28 -3.85 21.31
CA ASN A 40 3.76 -5.13 21.82
C ASN A 40 4.82 -4.97 22.92
N LYS A 41 5.77 -4.03 22.77
CA LYS A 41 6.86 -3.90 23.73
C LYS A 41 6.54 -3.04 24.95
N LEU A 42 5.87 -1.90 24.77
CA LEU A 42 5.59 -0.99 25.89
C LEU A 42 4.35 -1.42 26.69
N ILE A 43 3.31 -1.92 26.01
CA ILE A 43 2.03 -2.22 26.67
C ILE A 43 2.02 -3.66 27.18
N ILE A 44 2.41 -4.63 26.35
CA ILE A 44 2.34 -6.06 26.70
C ILE A 44 3.56 -6.47 27.55
N HIS A 45 4.76 -6.17 27.08
CA HIS A 45 6.00 -6.62 27.73
C HIS A 45 6.61 -5.60 28.71
N LYS A 46 6.10 -4.36 28.76
CA LYS A 46 6.56 -3.25 29.62
C LYS A 46 8.08 -3.03 29.60
N ASN A 47 8.70 -3.16 28.43
CA ASN A 47 10.14 -2.95 28.25
C ASN A 47 10.48 -1.46 28.07
N SER A 48 11.77 -1.12 28.22
CA SER A 48 12.30 0.21 27.92
C SER A 48 12.12 0.57 26.44
N PHE A 49 11.85 1.85 26.19
CA PHE A 49 11.72 2.38 24.84
C PHE A 49 13.08 2.47 24.14
N ASP A 50 13.20 1.83 22.98
CA ASP A 50 14.38 1.92 22.11
C ASP A 50 13.96 2.45 20.73
N PHE A 51 14.26 3.73 20.49
CA PHE A 51 13.92 4.41 19.25
C PHE A 51 14.50 3.72 18.01
N TYR A 52 15.75 3.26 18.06
CA TYR A 52 16.43 2.72 16.89
C TYR A 52 15.75 1.44 16.40
N MET A 53 15.41 0.56 17.33
CA MET A 53 14.68 -0.65 17.00
C MET A 53 13.26 -0.38 16.47
N TYR A 54 12.54 0.62 16.97
CA TYR A 54 11.23 0.98 16.38
C TYR A 54 11.38 1.60 14.99
N PHE A 55 12.43 2.38 14.78
CA PHE A 55 12.77 2.93 13.48
C PHE A 55 13.16 1.83 12.48
N GLU A 56 13.93 0.82 12.89
CA GLU A 56 14.22 -0.36 12.06
C GLU A 56 12.94 -1.10 11.66
N ASN A 57 11.99 -1.29 12.60
CA ASN A 57 10.69 -1.89 12.30
C ASN A 57 9.87 -1.04 11.32
N PHE A 58 9.94 0.29 11.43
CA PHE A 58 9.32 1.19 10.45
C PHE A 58 9.94 1.00 9.06
N ILE A 59 11.27 0.99 8.94
CA ILE A 59 11.97 0.82 7.67
C ILE A 59 11.67 -0.55 7.05
N ALA A 60 11.67 -1.62 7.86
CA ALA A 60 11.31 -2.96 7.41
C ALA A 60 9.87 -3.00 6.87
N GLY A 61 8.91 -2.43 7.61
CA GLY A 61 7.52 -2.34 7.17
C GLY A 61 7.34 -1.45 5.93
N PHE A 62 8.09 -0.35 5.84
CA PHE A 62 8.05 0.57 4.72
C PHE A 62 8.50 -0.10 3.42
N ILE A 63 9.67 -0.75 3.43
CA ILE A 63 10.17 -1.53 2.30
C ILE A 63 9.21 -2.69 1.98
N GLY A 64 8.72 -3.38 3.01
CA GLY A 64 7.72 -4.44 2.89
C GLY A 64 6.39 -3.98 2.29
N GLY A 65 6.04 -2.70 2.39
CA GLY A 65 4.88 -2.09 1.74
C GLY A 65 5.12 -1.62 0.31
N ILE A 66 6.35 -1.18 -0.01
CA ILE A 66 6.71 -0.70 -1.36
C ILE A 66 6.65 -1.84 -2.39
N ILE A 67 7.28 -2.98 -2.10
CA ILE A 67 7.38 -4.11 -3.03
C ILE A 67 5.99 -4.60 -3.50
N PRO A 68 5.04 -4.94 -2.61
CA PRO A 68 3.71 -5.36 -3.03
C PRO A 68 2.91 -4.23 -3.70
N ALA A 69 3.18 -2.96 -3.35
CA ALA A 69 2.51 -1.83 -4.00
C ALA A 69 2.93 -1.68 -5.47
N ILE A 70 4.21 -1.85 -5.80
CA ILE A 70 4.70 -1.86 -7.19
C ILE A 70 4.01 -2.97 -7.99
N ILE A 71 3.98 -4.19 -7.45
CA ILE A 71 3.35 -5.35 -8.11
C ILE A 71 1.84 -5.12 -8.28
N SER A 72 1.18 -4.62 -7.24
CA SER A 72 -0.25 -4.29 -7.25
C SER A 72 -0.57 -3.21 -8.29
N TRP A 73 0.25 -2.16 -8.39
CA TRP A 73 0.06 -1.09 -9.37
C TRP A 73 0.06 -1.63 -10.79
N SER A 74 1.11 -2.36 -11.17
CA SER A 74 1.22 -2.98 -12.50
C SER A 74 0.03 -3.90 -12.81
N LYS A 75 -0.37 -4.74 -11.85
CA LYS A 75 -1.52 -5.64 -12.01
C LYS A 75 -2.84 -4.88 -12.19
N ASN A 76 -3.04 -3.79 -11.44
CA ASN A 76 -4.26 -2.99 -11.52
C ASN A 76 -4.31 -2.15 -12.81
N GLU A 77 -3.18 -1.62 -13.28
CA GLU A 77 -3.06 -0.95 -14.58
C GLU A 77 -3.42 -1.90 -15.73
N LYS A 78 -2.85 -3.11 -15.72
CA LYS A 78 -3.18 -4.13 -16.73
C LYS A 78 -4.68 -4.43 -16.73
N ARG A 79 -5.26 -4.68 -15.55
CA ARG A 79 -6.70 -4.94 -15.40
C ARG A 79 -7.55 -3.76 -15.88
N TYR A 80 -7.16 -2.52 -15.57
CA TYR A 80 -7.88 -1.32 -16.00
C TYR A 80 -7.88 -1.22 -17.53
N ASN A 81 -6.73 -1.39 -18.17
CA ASN A 81 -6.61 -1.35 -19.63
C ASN A 81 -7.42 -2.46 -20.31
N GLU A 82 -7.43 -3.68 -19.76
CA GLU A 82 -8.27 -4.78 -20.27
C GLU A 82 -9.77 -4.44 -20.18
N LEU A 83 -10.21 -3.86 -19.07
CA LEU A 83 -11.62 -3.51 -18.86
C LEU A 83 -12.08 -2.36 -19.77
N ILE A 84 -11.25 -1.32 -19.95
CA ILE A 84 -11.56 -0.19 -20.83
C ILE A 84 -11.58 -0.64 -22.30
N ASN A 85 -10.58 -1.40 -22.74
CA ASN A 85 -10.52 -1.89 -24.13
C ASN A 85 -11.65 -2.87 -24.46
N ASN A 86 -12.06 -3.72 -23.51
CA ASN A 86 -13.18 -4.64 -23.72
C ASN A 86 -14.55 -3.95 -23.69
N ASN A 87 -14.69 -2.83 -22.96
CA ASN A 87 -15.90 -2.01 -23.03
C ASN A 87 -15.99 -1.23 -24.35
N LEU A 88 -14.88 -0.72 -24.86
CA LEU A 88 -14.81 -0.01 -26.16
C LEU A 88 -15.09 -0.94 -27.36
N LYS A 89 -14.72 -2.23 -27.27
CA LYS A 89 -15.02 -3.24 -28.30
C LYS A 89 -16.47 -3.71 -28.33
N LYS A 90 -17.28 -3.35 -27.32
CA LYS A 90 -18.70 -3.71 -27.23
C LYS A 90 -19.65 -2.59 -27.64
N GLN A 91 -19.12 -1.41 -27.99
CA GLN A 91 -19.84 -0.31 -28.64
C GLN A 91 -19.62 -0.38 -30.15
#